data_AF-A0A0E2Z3U2-F1
#
_entry.id   AF-A0A0E2Z3U2-F1
#
_cell.length_a   1.000
_cell.length_b   1.000
_cell.length_c   1.000
_cell.angle_alpha   90.00
_cell.angle_beta   90.00
_cell.angle_gamma   90.00
#
_symmetry.space_group_name_H-M   'P 1'
#
loop_
_entity.id
_entity.type
_entity.pdbx_description
1 polymer ?
#
loop_
_entity_poly.entity_id
_entity_poly.type
_entity_poly.pdbx_seq_one_letter_code
_entity_poly.pdbx_strand_id
1 'polypeptide(L)'
;MKTVMKKLLQNTSFFIAAIFFCTPFAWAQDEDPVQEPELGIPCVTKAKGYAVHFTAYQRTEMGEKEEEGKRKLEFQRFCHNLPATGTTLITIDLVDHYTRSRPVALRIVEAAPGEERGTVTETRTLAELPEKNYRAGLLETQVDFNKRGLYAAVLTIGGEELSIPIRVGIEEEASLARRLLPIIFGILILAALGYAFYRFRSTSGEKEKIKAKEEKSEGKDKD
;
A
#
# COMPACT_ATOMS: atom_id res chain seq x y z
N MET A 1 -19.39 33.20 -46.84
CA MET A 1 -20.09 32.52 -45.73
C MET A 1 -19.86 31.01 -45.61
N LYS A 2 -19.21 30.32 -46.58
CA LYS A 2 -19.00 28.84 -46.54
C LYS A 2 -17.63 28.39 -45.98
N THR A 3 -16.71 29.31 -45.73
CA THR A 3 -15.32 29.00 -45.34
C THR A 3 -15.06 29.05 -43.84
N VAL A 4 -15.87 29.78 -43.07
CA VAL A 4 -15.69 29.93 -41.61
C VAL A 4 -16.24 28.72 -40.84
N MET A 5 -17.27 28.06 -41.37
CA MET A 5 -17.95 26.94 -40.71
C MET A 5 -17.15 25.62 -40.75
N LYS A 6 -16.16 25.52 -41.65
CA LYS A 6 -15.30 24.33 -41.77
C LYS A 6 -14.18 24.29 -40.71
N LYS A 7 -13.78 25.44 -40.18
CA LYS A 7 -12.72 25.55 -39.15
C LYS A 7 -13.21 25.27 -37.73
N LEU A 8 -14.51 25.39 -37.46
CA LEU A 8 -15.10 25.06 -36.16
C LEU A 8 -15.33 23.55 -35.97
N LEU A 9 -15.49 22.78 -37.05
CA LEU A 9 -15.71 21.33 -36.95
C LEU A 9 -14.42 20.52 -36.78
N GLN A 10 -13.27 21.06 -37.19
CA GLN A 10 -11.99 20.33 -37.15
C GLN A 10 -11.27 20.41 -35.80
N ASN A 11 -11.68 21.34 -34.92
CA ASN A 11 -11.06 21.56 -33.62
C ASN A 11 -11.83 20.96 -32.44
N THR A 12 -13.09 20.54 -32.66
CA THR A 12 -13.92 19.89 -31.63
C THR A 12 -13.73 18.37 -31.57
N SER A 13 -13.17 17.74 -32.61
CA SER A 13 -12.83 16.31 -32.59
C SER A 13 -11.65 15.97 -31.68
N PHE A 14 -10.79 16.92 -31.33
CA PHE A 14 -9.68 16.66 -30.39
C PHE A 14 -10.07 16.79 -28.92
N PHE A 15 -11.14 17.52 -28.59
CA PHE A 15 -11.60 17.67 -27.21
C PHE A 15 -12.49 16.52 -26.72
N ILE A 16 -13.10 15.76 -27.63
CA ILE A 16 -13.90 14.57 -27.26
C ILE A 16 -13.02 13.32 -27.09
N ALA A 17 -11.83 13.28 -27.71
CA ALA A 17 -10.87 12.19 -27.52
C ALA A 17 -10.22 12.16 -26.12
N ALA A 18 -10.18 13.28 -25.40
CA ALA A 18 -9.62 13.34 -24.05
C ALA A 18 -10.60 12.93 -22.95
N ILE A 19 -11.92 12.95 -23.21
CA ILE A 19 -12.95 12.53 -22.23
C ILE A 19 -13.13 11.00 -22.26
N PHE A 20 -12.74 10.33 -23.33
CA PHE A 20 -12.75 8.86 -23.42
C PHE A 20 -11.55 8.17 -22.76
N PHE A 21 -10.56 8.92 -22.26
CA PHE A 21 -9.47 8.41 -21.42
C PHE A 21 -9.68 8.71 -19.91
N CYS A 22 -10.90 9.08 -19.52
CA CYS A 22 -11.35 9.10 -18.13
C CYS A 22 -12.15 7.85 -17.75
N THR A 23 -12.00 6.73 -18.46
CA THR A 23 -12.23 5.44 -17.80
C THR A 23 -11.03 5.23 -16.87
N PRO A 24 -11.22 5.13 -15.56
CA PRO A 24 -10.14 4.69 -14.70
C PRO A 24 -9.69 3.34 -15.25
N PHE A 25 -8.46 3.28 -15.75
CA PHE A 25 -7.76 2.03 -16.00
C PHE A 25 -7.56 1.41 -14.62
N ALA A 26 -8.60 0.75 -14.15
CA ALA A 26 -8.66 -0.04 -12.94
C ALA A 26 -7.93 -1.38 -13.19
N TRP A 27 -6.73 -1.36 -13.77
CA TRP A 27 -5.97 -2.57 -14.10
C TRP A 27 -4.47 -2.26 -13.95
N ALA A 28 -4.07 -2.03 -12.71
CA ALA A 28 -2.73 -2.33 -12.22
C ALA A 28 -2.86 -2.63 -10.72
N GLN A 29 -3.75 -3.57 -10.39
CA GLN A 29 -3.55 -4.38 -9.19
C GLN A 29 -2.36 -5.27 -9.53
N ASP A 30 -1.19 -4.88 -9.05
CA ASP A 30 -0.12 -5.84 -8.77
C ASP A 30 -0.80 -6.89 -7.88
N GLU A 31 -1.04 -8.08 -8.41
CA GLU A 31 -1.63 -9.17 -7.65
C GLU A 31 -0.61 -9.60 -6.60
N ASP A 32 -0.59 -8.90 -5.46
CA ASP A 32 -0.06 -9.45 -4.23
C ASP A 32 -0.89 -10.71 -3.92
N PRO A 33 -0.26 -11.88 -3.69
CA PRO A 33 -0.99 -13.11 -3.47
C PRO A 33 -1.82 -13.01 -2.18
N VAL A 34 -3.14 -13.00 -2.40
CA VAL A 34 -4.23 -13.33 -1.47
C VAL A 34 -4.40 -12.41 -0.26
N GLN A 35 -5.36 -11.49 -0.38
CA GLN A 35 -6.12 -11.02 0.78
C GLN A 35 -7.54 -10.63 0.37
N GLU A 36 -8.34 -11.62 -0.04
CA GLU A 36 -9.78 -11.52 0.10
C GLU A 36 -10.13 -11.88 1.55
N PRO A 37 -10.66 -10.94 2.36
CA PRO A 37 -10.99 -11.19 3.75
C PRO A 37 -12.28 -12.00 3.82
N GLU A 38 -12.18 -13.30 3.53
CA GLU A 38 -13.28 -14.26 3.60
C GLU A 38 -13.72 -14.59 5.05
N LEU A 39 -13.21 -13.87 6.05
CA LEU A 39 -13.72 -13.92 7.42
C LEU A 39 -13.31 -12.62 8.07
N GLY A 40 -14.24 -11.85 8.64
CA GLY A 40 -13.99 -10.56 9.32
C GLY A 40 -13.13 -10.64 10.59
N ILE A 41 -12.20 -11.60 10.65
CA ILE A 41 -11.21 -11.78 11.70
C ILE A 41 -9.90 -11.14 11.21
N PRO A 42 -9.37 -10.12 11.91
CA PRO A 42 -8.10 -9.50 11.54
C PRO A 42 -6.94 -10.50 11.66
N CYS A 43 -5.82 -10.25 10.99
CA CYS A 43 -4.57 -11.02 11.13
C CYS A 43 -4.62 -12.53 10.73
N VAL A 44 -5.48 -12.92 9.80
CA VAL A 44 -5.48 -14.29 9.27
C VAL A 44 -4.51 -14.41 8.08
N THR A 45 -3.66 -15.44 8.12
CA THR A 45 -2.76 -15.82 7.02
C THR A 45 -3.23 -17.12 6.40
N LYS A 46 -3.41 -17.12 5.07
CA LYS A 46 -3.77 -18.29 4.28
C LYS A 46 -2.64 -18.64 3.32
N ALA A 47 -2.12 -19.85 3.40
CA ALA A 47 -1.21 -20.37 2.37
C ALA A 47 -1.25 -21.89 2.30
N LYS A 48 -1.01 -22.44 1.11
CA LYS A 48 -0.99 -23.89 0.84
C LYS A 48 -2.22 -24.64 1.37
N GLY A 49 -3.39 -23.99 1.35
CA GLY A 49 -4.65 -24.57 1.84
C GLY A 49 -4.85 -24.50 3.36
N TYR A 50 -3.91 -23.96 4.12
CA TYR A 50 -4.06 -23.73 5.55
C TYR A 50 -4.47 -22.29 5.84
N ALA A 51 -5.22 -22.09 6.93
CA ALA A 51 -5.55 -20.79 7.48
C ALA A 51 -5.18 -20.75 8.96
N VAL A 52 -4.40 -19.75 9.36
CA VAL A 52 -3.97 -19.54 10.74
C VAL A 52 -4.18 -18.09 11.14
N HIS A 53 -4.61 -17.88 12.39
CA HIS A 53 -4.76 -16.56 12.96
C HIS A 53 -3.52 -16.24 13.80
N PHE A 54 -2.78 -15.22 13.38
CA PHE A 54 -1.55 -14.80 14.04
C PHE A 54 -1.83 -13.59 14.93
N THR A 55 -1.39 -13.62 16.19
CA THR A 55 -1.45 -12.45 17.06
C THR A 55 -0.16 -12.32 17.85
N ALA A 56 0.35 -11.10 17.93
CA ALA A 56 1.50 -10.75 18.73
C ALA A 56 1.10 -9.72 19.79
N TYR A 57 1.55 -9.92 21.02
CA TYR A 57 1.31 -9.00 22.14
C TYR A 57 2.63 -8.36 22.54
N GLN A 58 2.67 -7.04 22.49
CA GLN A 58 3.79 -6.25 23.00
C GLN A 58 3.31 -5.27 24.06
N ARG A 59 4.21 -4.98 25.01
CA ARG A 59 4.04 -3.86 25.92
C ARG A 59 4.35 -2.59 25.14
N THR A 60 3.34 -1.74 24.95
CA THR A 60 3.55 -0.41 24.38
C THR A 60 3.61 0.61 25.51
N GLU A 61 4.67 1.40 25.54
CA GLU A 61 4.65 2.65 26.27
C GLU A 61 3.85 3.63 25.40
N MET A 62 2.55 3.76 25.68
CA MET A 62 1.73 4.79 25.04
C MET A 62 2.29 6.15 25.46
N GLY A 63 3.08 6.75 24.57
CA GLY A 63 3.48 8.14 24.69
C GLY A 63 2.29 9.01 24.36
N GLU A 64 1.61 9.53 25.38
CA GLU A 64 1.01 10.88 25.36
C GLU A 64 0.53 11.26 26.77
N LYS A 65 1.27 12.20 27.37
CA LYS A 65 0.88 13.04 28.52
C LYS A 65 0.22 12.26 29.67
N GLU A 66 1.06 11.63 30.48
CA GLU A 66 0.66 11.29 31.84
C GLU A 66 0.26 12.58 32.56
N GLU A 67 -1.03 12.72 32.85
CA GLU A 67 -1.41 13.28 34.14
C GLU A 67 -0.70 12.46 35.23
N GLU A 68 -0.07 13.18 36.15
CA GLU A 68 0.88 12.65 37.11
C GLU A 68 0.39 11.36 37.81
N GLY A 69 1.13 10.26 37.60
CA GLY A 69 1.24 9.21 38.63
C GLY A 69 0.75 7.80 38.31
N LYS A 70 0.27 7.46 37.11
CA LYS A 70 -0.09 6.07 36.76
C LYS A 70 0.27 5.68 35.32
N ARG A 71 1.48 5.12 35.14
CA ARG A 71 1.89 4.39 33.92
C ARG A 71 1.00 3.16 33.76
N LYS A 72 -0.10 3.29 33.02
CA LYS A 72 -0.95 2.15 32.69
C LYS A 72 -0.23 1.31 31.63
N LEU A 73 0.35 0.21 32.09
CA LEU A 73 0.96 -0.79 31.22
C LEU A 73 -0.16 -1.53 30.48
N GLU A 74 -0.41 -1.16 29.23
CA GLU A 74 -1.36 -1.86 28.36
C GLU A 74 -0.59 -2.74 27.37
N PHE A 75 -0.95 -4.03 27.32
CA PHE A 75 -0.49 -4.92 26.26
C PHE A 75 -1.38 -4.70 25.05
N GLN A 76 -0.77 -4.32 23.94
CA GLN A 76 -1.46 -4.14 22.67
C GLN A 76 -1.26 -5.34 21.77
N ARG A 77 -2.27 -5.61 20.94
CA ARG A 77 -2.27 -6.72 19.98
C ARG A 77 -1.87 -6.20 18.62
N PHE A 78 -0.99 -6.92 17.97
CA PHE A 78 -0.46 -6.63 16.64
C PHE A 78 -0.60 -7.86 15.75
N CYS A 79 -0.76 -7.62 14.44
CA CYS A 79 -0.62 -8.67 13.44
C CYS A 79 0.88 -8.86 13.11
N HIS A 80 1.21 -8.90 11.82
CA HIS A 80 2.57 -9.04 11.29
C HIS A 80 3.49 -7.83 11.52
N ASN A 81 2.95 -6.64 11.84
CA ASN A 81 3.71 -5.41 12.01
C ASN A 81 3.81 -5.04 13.49
N LEU A 82 4.98 -5.27 14.09
CA LEU A 82 5.29 -4.89 15.46
C LEU A 82 5.92 -3.49 15.49
N PRO A 83 5.46 -2.59 16.36
CA PRO A 83 5.94 -1.21 16.39
C PRO A 83 7.37 -1.08 16.92
N ALA A 84 7.81 -1.99 17.80
CA ALA A 84 9.10 -1.89 18.46
C ALA A 84 9.74 -3.25 18.71
N THR A 85 11.04 -3.22 19.02
CA THR A 85 11.81 -4.36 19.53
C THR A 85 11.44 -4.66 20.98
N GLY A 86 11.68 -5.90 21.40
CA GLY A 86 11.51 -6.36 22.78
C GLY A 86 10.70 -7.64 22.88
N THR A 87 10.37 -7.97 24.14
CA THR A 87 9.67 -9.20 24.47
C THR A 87 8.24 -9.19 23.93
N THR A 88 7.93 -10.19 23.13
CA THR A 88 6.65 -10.35 22.44
C THR A 88 6.09 -11.74 22.75
N LEU A 89 4.83 -11.80 23.17
CA LEU A 89 4.10 -13.06 23.25
C LEU A 89 3.40 -13.28 21.92
N ILE A 90 3.69 -14.39 21.26
CA ILE A 90 3.11 -14.75 19.96
C ILE A 90 2.15 -15.91 20.18
N THR A 91 0.95 -15.77 19.66
CA THR A 91 -0.08 -16.80 19.63
C THR A 91 -0.50 -17.08 18.20
N ILE A 92 -0.63 -18.35 17.85
CA ILE A 92 -1.09 -18.79 16.53
C ILE A 92 -2.24 -19.77 16.70
N ASP A 93 -3.42 -19.37 16.23
CA ASP A 93 -4.62 -20.22 16.26
C ASP A 93 -4.77 -20.97 14.93
N LEU A 94 -4.86 -22.30 15.02
CA LEU A 94 -5.21 -23.18 13.93
C LEU A 94 -6.72 -23.10 13.70
N VAL A 95 -7.13 -22.43 12.62
CA VAL A 95 -8.54 -22.13 12.34
C VAL A 95 -9.30 -23.40 11.96
N ASP A 96 -8.69 -24.28 11.16
CA ASP A 96 -9.33 -25.50 10.66
C ASP A 96 -9.11 -26.69 11.61
N HIS A 97 -10.16 -27.49 11.80
CA HIS A 97 -10.14 -28.74 12.55
C HIS A 97 -9.12 -29.74 11.97
N TYR A 98 -8.94 -29.75 10.65
CA TYR A 98 -7.98 -30.65 10.00
C TYR A 98 -6.56 -30.39 10.48
N THR A 99 -6.16 -29.12 10.58
CA THR A 99 -4.83 -28.70 11.03
C THR A 99 -4.57 -29.10 12.48
N ARG A 100 -5.59 -29.07 13.35
CA ARG A 100 -5.49 -29.45 14.78
C ARG A 100 -5.23 -30.94 15.02
N SER A 101 -5.57 -31.78 14.03
CA SER A 101 -5.35 -33.22 14.07
C SER A 101 -3.97 -33.63 13.54
N ARG A 102 -3.24 -32.70 12.93
CA ARG A 102 -1.91 -32.94 12.37
C ARG A 102 -0.81 -32.51 13.35
N PRO A 103 0.39 -33.10 13.25
CA PRO A 103 1.54 -32.61 13.97
C PRO A 103 1.95 -31.23 13.43
N VAL A 104 2.15 -30.28 14.34
CA VAL A 104 2.58 -28.93 14.01
C VAL A 104 3.87 -28.60 14.77
N ALA A 105 4.87 -28.08 14.07
CA ALA A 105 6.05 -27.44 14.65
C ALA A 105 6.01 -25.93 14.37
N LEU A 106 6.63 -25.13 15.23
CA LEU A 106 6.74 -23.69 15.04
C LEU A 106 8.18 -23.24 15.28
N ARG A 107 8.75 -22.49 14.34
CA ARG A 107 10.04 -21.82 14.49
C ARG A 107 9.86 -20.34 14.24
N ILE A 108 10.41 -19.51 15.12
CA ILE A 108 10.51 -18.07 14.90
C ILE A 108 11.95 -17.78 14.50
N VAL A 109 12.13 -17.19 13.32
CA VAL A 109 13.46 -17.01 12.71
C VAL A 109 13.69 -15.55 12.30
N GLU A 110 14.94 -15.11 12.39
CA GLU A 110 15.43 -13.90 11.72
C GLU A 110 15.48 -14.16 10.22
N ALA A 111 14.98 -13.19 9.46
CA ALA A 111 14.66 -13.33 8.06
C ALA A 111 15.37 -12.26 7.23
N ALA A 112 15.87 -12.67 6.06
CA ALA A 112 16.26 -11.76 4.99
C ALA A 112 15.29 -11.91 3.81
N PRO A 113 15.09 -10.85 2.99
CA PRO A 113 14.36 -11.01 1.74
C PRO A 113 15.04 -12.09 0.89
N GLY A 114 14.27 -13.10 0.46
CA GLY A 114 14.78 -14.16 -0.42
C GLY A 114 14.95 -13.67 -1.87
N GLU A 115 15.57 -14.51 -2.70
CA GLU A 115 15.77 -14.20 -4.13
C GLU A 115 14.44 -14.15 -4.90
N GLU A 116 13.46 -14.97 -4.50
CA GLU A 116 12.12 -14.96 -5.07
C GLU A 116 11.17 -14.09 -4.23
N ARG A 117 10.27 -13.36 -4.90
CA ARG A 117 9.29 -12.51 -4.21
C ARG A 117 8.41 -13.36 -3.28
N GLY A 118 8.28 -12.92 -2.04
CA GLY A 118 7.49 -13.63 -1.02
C GLY A 118 8.23 -14.79 -0.35
N THR A 119 9.47 -15.08 -0.76
CA THR A 119 10.34 -16.02 -0.06
C THR A 119 11.20 -15.30 0.97
N VAL A 120 11.58 -16.04 2.01
CA VAL A 120 12.36 -15.53 3.12
C VAL A 120 13.52 -16.49 3.38
N THR A 121 14.73 -15.95 3.49
CA THR A 121 15.90 -16.75 3.87
C THR A 121 16.06 -16.73 5.38
N GLU A 122 15.99 -17.90 6.00
CA GLU A 122 16.21 -18.06 7.44
C GLU A 122 17.68 -17.85 7.79
N THR A 123 17.96 -16.98 8.75
CA THR A 123 19.34 -16.70 9.20
C THR A 123 19.61 -17.27 10.59
N ARG A 124 18.66 -17.11 11.51
CA ARG A 124 18.84 -17.49 12.92
C ARG A 124 17.52 -17.83 13.58
N THR A 125 17.43 -18.98 14.25
CA THR A 125 16.26 -19.33 15.07
C THR A 125 16.29 -18.58 16.41
N LEU A 126 15.16 -17.97 16.77
CA LEU A 126 14.94 -17.27 18.04
C LEU A 126 14.13 -18.10 19.02
N ALA A 127 13.14 -18.85 18.53
CA ALA A 127 12.32 -19.74 19.32
C ALA A 127 11.88 -20.93 18.48
N GLU A 128 11.70 -22.07 19.14
CA GLU A 128 11.29 -23.31 18.51
C GLU A 128 10.33 -24.07 19.43
N LEU A 129 9.20 -24.49 18.87
CA LEU A 129 8.31 -25.46 19.48
C LEU A 129 8.38 -26.75 18.67
N PRO A 130 8.66 -27.88 19.33
CA PRO A 130 8.79 -29.16 18.66
C PRO A 130 7.44 -29.58 18.05
N GLU A 131 7.55 -30.46 17.06
CA GLU A 131 6.41 -31.04 16.38
C GLU A 131 5.49 -31.80 17.36
N LYS A 132 4.24 -31.34 17.47
CA LYS A 132 3.24 -31.93 18.36
C LYS A 132 1.83 -31.75 17.81
N ASN A 133 0.92 -32.65 18.18
CA ASN A 133 -0.50 -32.50 17.90
C ASN A 133 -1.13 -31.47 18.87
N TYR A 134 -1.38 -30.25 18.40
CA TYR A 134 -2.04 -29.19 19.16
C TYR A 134 -3.56 -29.29 19.03
N ARG A 135 -4.18 -30.24 19.75
CA ARG A 135 -5.64 -30.48 19.71
C ARG A 135 -6.48 -29.25 20.08
N ALA A 136 -5.96 -28.41 20.97
CA ALA A 136 -6.61 -27.14 21.34
C ALA A 136 -6.60 -26.12 20.18
N GLY A 137 -5.74 -26.32 19.19
CA GLY A 137 -5.60 -25.44 18.04
C GLY A 137 -4.91 -24.12 18.36
N LEU A 138 -4.10 -24.05 19.41
CA LEU A 138 -3.36 -22.85 19.80
C LEU A 138 -1.89 -23.22 20.03
N LEU A 139 -1.01 -22.44 19.42
CA LEU A 139 0.42 -22.41 19.71
C LEU A 139 0.74 -21.09 20.40
N GLU A 140 1.54 -21.15 21.47
CA GLU A 140 1.97 -19.98 22.22
C GLU A 140 3.48 -20.02 22.42
N THR A 141 4.15 -18.91 22.16
CA THR A 141 5.59 -18.78 22.39
C THR A 141 5.96 -17.34 22.74
N GLN A 142 7.00 -17.18 23.54
CA GLN A 142 7.55 -15.86 23.89
C GLN A 142 8.89 -15.68 23.19
N VAL A 143 9.05 -14.55 22.52
CA VAL A 143 10.25 -14.22 21.75
C VAL A 143 10.74 -12.83 22.13
N ASP A 144 12.04 -12.68 22.32
CA ASP A 144 12.66 -11.37 22.50
C ASP A 144 13.32 -10.90 21.20
N PHE A 145 12.69 -9.90 20.56
CA PHE A 145 13.23 -9.31 19.34
C PHE A 145 14.24 -8.23 19.69
N ASN A 146 15.53 -8.58 19.67
CA ASN A 146 16.61 -7.67 20.06
C ASN A 146 16.99 -6.63 19.00
N LYS A 147 16.51 -6.79 17.75
CA LYS A 147 16.85 -5.91 16.64
C LYS A 147 15.60 -5.59 15.82
N ARG A 148 15.59 -4.39 15.22
CA ARG A 148 14.62 -4.05 14.19
C ARG A 148 14.96 -4.82 12.92
N GLY A 149 13.96 -5.34 12.23
CA GLY A 149 14.22 -6.19 11.08
C GLY A 149 13.03 -7.03 10.64
N LEU A 150 13.31 -7.86 9.64
CA LEU A 150 12.39 -8.87 9.15
C LEU A 150 12.62 -10.16 9.92
N TYR A 151 11.53 -10.78 10.30
CA TYR A 151 11.45 -12.08 10.95
C TYR A 151 10.39 -12.92 10.24
N ALA A 152 10.34 -14.22 10.53
CA ALA A 152 9.28 -15.09 10.06
C ALA A 152 8.86 -16.09 11.14
N ALA A 153 7.57 -16.38 11.21
CA ALA A 153 7.06 -17.56 11.87
C ALA A 153 6.89 -18.68 10.84
N VAL A 154 7.70 -19.72 10.96
CA VAL A 154 7.69 -20.89 10.09
C VAL A 154 6.95 -22.01 10.82
N LEU A 155 5.77 -22.34 10.30
CA LEU A 155 4.99 -23.47 10.78
C LEU A 155 5.23 -24.67 9.86
N THR A 156 5.50 -25.83 10.44
CA THR A 156 5.51 -27.10 9.72
C THR A 156 4.28 -27.87 10.11
N ILE A 157 3.35 -28.10 9.18
CA ILE A 157 2.05 -28.75 9.44
C ILE A 157 2.00 -30.05 8.65
N GLY A 158 2.15 -31.19 9.32
CA GLY A 158 2.15 -32.50 8.66
C GLY A 158 3.18 -32.61 7.53
N GLY A 159 4.35 -31.98 7.69
CA GLY A 159 5.44 -31.95 6.70
C GLY A 159 5.41 -30.78 5.70
N GLU A 160 4.36 -29.96 5.68
CA GLU A 160 4.29 -28.80 4.80
C GLU A 160 4.66 -27.51 5.55
N GLU A 161 5.60 -26.73 5.01
CA GLU A 161 6.02 -25.47 5.60
C GLU A 161 5.17 -24.28 5.13
N LEU A 162 4.73 -23.49 6.10
CA LEU A 162 4.01 -22.23 5.96
C LEU A 162 4.84 -21.13 6.64
N SER A 163 5.25 -20.12 5.88
CA SER A 163 5.99 -18.98 6.42
C SER A 163 5.08 -17.75 6.54
N ILE A 164 5.11 -17.11 7.71
CA ILE A 164 4.36 -15.90 8.02
C ILE A 164 5.37 -14.78 8.30
N PRO A 165 5.45 -13.73 7.46
CA PRO A 165 6.42 -12.65 7.67
C PRO A 165 6.02 -11.80 8.90
N ILE A 166 7.03 -11.39 9.67
CA ILE A 166 6.90 -10.51 10.84
C ILE A 166 7.86 -9.34 10.64
N ARG A 167 7.35 -8.10 10.70
CA ARG A 167 8.14 -6.87 10.61
C ARG A 167 8.25 -6.25 11.99
N VAL A 168 9.46 -5.98 12.46
CA VAL A 168 9.70 -5.46 13.82
C VAL A 168 10.38 -4.11 13.74
N GLY A 169 9.67 -3.04 14.15
CA GLY A 169 10.19 -1.68 14.21
C GLY A 169 10.68 -1.12 12.86
N ILE A 170 10.24 -1.74 11.75
CA ILE A 170 10.40 -1.20 10.41
C ILE A 170 9.16 -0.36 10.16
N GLU A 171 9.34 0.96 10.09
CA GLU A 171 8.30 1.81 9.53
C GLU A 171 8.18 1.42 8.05
N GLU A 172 6.95 1.21 7.56
CA GLU A 172 6.76 1.06 6.12
C GLU A 172 7.22 2.35 5.45
N GLU A 173 8.46 2.35 4.98
CA GLU A 173 8.99 3.40 4.13
C GLU A 173 8.18 3.34 2.84
N ALA A 174 7.04 4.04 2.83
CA ALA A 174 6.30 4.33 1.63
C ALA A 174 7.34 4.91 0.67
N SER A 175 7.66 4.15 -0.38
CA SER A 175 8.76 4.48 -1.27
C SER A 175 8.66 5.95 -1.65
N LEU A 176 9.79 6.67 -1.67
CA LEU A 176 9.81 8.09 -2.02
C LEU A 176 9.04 8.34 -3.33
N ALA A 177 9.06 7.37 -4.25
CA ALA A 177 8.20 7.36 -5.44
C ALA A 177 6.71 7.43 -5.11
N ARG A 178 6.15 6.54 -4.27
CA ARG A 178 4.73 6.56 -3.88
C ARG A 178 4.35 7.87 -3.15
N ARG A 179 5.28 8.47 -2.40
CA ARG A 179 5.06 9.77 -1.74
C ARG A 179 5.14 10.97 -2.70
N LEU A 180 6.04 10.94 -3.68
CA LEU A 180 6.28 12.06 -4.60
C LEU A 180 5.42 12.02 -5.86
N LEU A 181 4.94 10.84 -6.28
CA LEU A 181 4.11 10.67 -7.48
C LEU A 181 2.86 11.57 -7.49
N PRO A 182 2.06 11.69 -6.42
CA PRO A 182 0.92 12.62 -6.43
C PRO A 182 1.36 14.09 -6.51
N ILE A 183 2.51 14.44 -5.92
CA ILE A 183 3.07 15.80 -5.96
C ILE A 183 3.51 16.14 -7.39
N ILE A 184 4.24 15.24 -8.06
CA ILE A 184 4.68 15.40 -9.45
C ILE A 184 3.46 15.52 -10.37
N PHE A 185 2.44 14.68 -10.18
CA PHE A 185 1.22 14.71 -10.98
C PHE A 185 0.45 16.03 -10.77
N GLY A 186 0.36 16.52 -9.53
CA GLY A 186 -0.24 17.83 -9.21
C GLY A 186 0.47 19.00 -9.89
N ILE A 187 1.81 19.00 -9.90
CA ILE A 187 2.61 20.05 -10.58
C ILE A 187 2.39 20.00 -12.10
N LEU A 188 2.37 18.82 -12.70
CA LEU A 188 2.12 18.67 -14.14
C LEU A 188 0.73 19.17 -14.55
N ILE A 189 -0.30 18.88 -13.76
CA ILE A 189 -1.65 19.40 -14.01
C ILE A 189 -1.68 20.92 -13.93
N LEU A 190 -1.08 21.51 -12.88
CA LEU A 190 -1.04 22.96 -12.73
C LEU A 190 -0.25 23.65 -13.86
N ALA A 191 0.85 23.06 -14.29
CA ALA A 191 1.63 23.55 -15.42
C ALA A 191 0.82 23.51 -16.73
N ALA A 192 0.08 22.41 -16.97
CA ALA A 192 -0.78 22.28 -18.15
C ALA A 192 -1.94 23.29 -18.14
N LEU A 193 -2.60 23.49 -16.99
CA LEU A 193 -3.66 24.48 -16.83
C LEU A 193 -3.13 25.92 -17.01
N GLY A 194 -1.97 26.22 -16.43
CA GLY A 194 -1.30 27.51 -16.59
C GLY A 194 -0.93 27.79 -18.05
N TYR A 195 -0.38 26.79 -18.75
CA TYR A 195 -0.04 26.88 -20.17
C TYR A 195 -1.28 27.09 -21.05
N ALA A 196 -2.37 26.36 -20.78
CA ALA A 196 -3.64 26.52 -21.48
C ALA A 196 -4.21 27.94 -21.29
N PHE A 197 -4.20 28.45 -20.06
CA PHE A 197 -4.67 29.80 -19.75
C PHE A 197 -3.83 30.89 -20.41
N TYR A 198 -2.50 30.73 -20.42
CA TYR A 198 -1.58 31.63 -21.11
C TYR A 198 -1.85 31.68 -22.62
N ARG A 199 -2.03 30.53 -23.27
CA ARG A 199 -2.35 30.45 -24.71
C ARG A 199 -3.73 31.04 -25.03
N PHE A 200 -4.70 30.87 -24.14
CA PHE A 200 -6.04 31.45 -24.31
C PHE A 200 -6.03 32.99 -24.24
N ARG A 201 -5.26 33.56 -23.31
CA ARG A 201 -5.08 35.03 -23.25
C ARG A 201 -4.31 35.58 -24.44
N SER A 202 -3.23 34.91 -24.85
CA SER A 202 -2.42 35.33 -26.00
C SER A 202 -3.23 35.37 -27.30
N THR A 203 -4.03 34.35 -27.57
CA THR A 203 -4.88 34.30 -28.77
C THR A 203 -6.04 35.29 -28.74
N SER A 204 -6.54 35.66 -27.56
CA SER A 204 -7.56 36.71 -27.42
C SER A 204 -7.00 38.10 -27.70
N GLY A 205 -5.79 38.40 -27.20
CA GLY A 205 -5.13 39.69 -27.45
C GLY A 205 -4.70 39.89 -28.92
N GLU A 206 -4.40 38.81 -29.65
CA GLU A 206 -4.07 38.90 -31.07
C GLU A 206 -5.32 39.16 -31.94
N LYS A 207 -6.48 38.59 -31.56
CA LYS A 207 -7.76 38.86 -32.23
C LYS A 207 -8.23 40.32 -32.07
N GLU A 208 -8.02 40.93 -30.90
CA GLU A 208 -8.33 42.35 -30.69
C GLU A 208 -7.43 43.26 -31.53
N LYS A 209 -6.14 42.94 -31.65
CA LYS A 209 -5.20 43.72 -32.48
C LYS A 209 -5.50 43.62 -33.98
N ILE A 210 -6.00 42.47 -34.45
CA ILE A 210 -6.40 42.30 -35.85
C ILE A 210 -7.69 43.09 -36.14
N LYS A 211 -8.70 43.02 -35.26
CA LYS A 211 -9.93 43.83 -35.40
C LYS A 211 -9.65 45.34 -35.38
N ALA A 212 -8.79 45.80 -34.47
CA ALA A 212 -8.39 47.20 -34.41
C ALA A 212 -7.58 47.68 -35.63
N LYS A 213 -6.97 46.76 -36.39
CA LYS A 213 -6.31 47.08 -37.67
C LYS A 213 -7.29 47.10 -38.84
N GLU A 214 -8.27 46.21 -38.88
CA GLU A 214 -9.32 46.20 -39.92
C GLU A 214 -10.22 47.45 -39.84
N GLU A 215 -10.66 47.86 -38.65
CA GLU A 215 -11.45 49.09 -38.46
C GLU A 215 -10.68 50.35 -38.87
N LYS A 216 -9.35 50.33 -38.77
CA LYS A 216 -8.47 51.45 -39.15
C LYS A 216 -8.18 51.50 -40.65
N SER A 217 -8.31 50.39 -41.37
CA SER A 217 -8.20 50.35 -42.83
C SER A 217 -9.50 50.70 -43.55
N GLU A 218 -10.66 50.41 -42.94
CA GLU A 218 -11.97 50.69 -43.54
C GLU A 218 -12.39 52.17 -43.43
N GLY A 219 -11.78 52.92 -42.50
CA GLY A 219 -11.97 54.37 -42.36
C GLY A 219 -11.10 55.25 -43.27
N LYS A 220 -10.21 54.67 -44.08
CA LYS A 220 -9.24 55.42 -44.91
C LYS A 220 -9.61 55.49 -46.40
N ASP A 221 -10.74 54.90 -46.80
CA ASP A 221 -11.20 54.81 -48.20
C ASP A 221 -12.47 55.66 -48.46
N LYS A 222 -12.76 56.61 -47.56
CA LYS A 222 -13.96 57.49 -47.61
C LYS A 222 -13.67 58.98 -47.71
N ASP A 223 -12.41 59.37 -47.91
CA ASP A 223 -11.99 60.77 -48.16
C ASP A 223 -11.46 60.95 -49.59
#